data_AF-A0A078JKT9-F1
#
_entry.id   AF-A0A078JKT9-F1
#
_cell.length_a   1.000
_cell.length_b   1.000
_cell.length_c   1.000
_cell.angle_alpha   90.00
_cell.angle_beta   90.00
_cell.angle_gamma   90.00
#
_symmetry.space_group_name_H-M   'P 1'
#
loop_
_entity.id
_entity.type
_entity.pdbx_description
1 polymer ?
#
loop_
_entity_poly.entity_id
_entity_poly.type
_entity_poly.pdbx_seq_one_letter_code
_entity_poly.pdbx_strand_id
1 'polypeptide(L)'
;LRFPTSLYTHETLVVLRLRGTIIDDVPSKTSFRSLKTLSLRDMSFSSDQTVDRFLSCFPVLETLVVRGWIASNVKTYSIRVASLRSLDVEELVGGYADPRYDHGYVIDAPCLKFLHMVDHFSGFCSLVNVPEELEAEIHLRFCDSDKLLGSLVSAKQLSLCLKPQMDSCLKGDFDQLVFLELCVMCSLDWLNVILEHSPKLRALRLSRTRHSCQNSRNVRTNWERPTCIAECLTSSLETVEWIAYEGTEEEENVVKYLLENGNLCFKKRWRKAIYGKFSYEILRLGAERG
;
A
#
# COMPACT_ATOMS: atom_id res chain seq x y z
N LEU A 1 8.32 -24.56 -17.01
CA LEU A 1 8.70 -25.43 -15.86
C LEU A 1 7.81 -26.67 -15.82
N ARG A 2 8.37 -27.89 -15.70
CA ARG A 2 7.62 -29.06 -15.19
C ARG A 2 8.16 -29.35 -13.79
N PHE A 3 7.33 -29.22 -12.76
CA PHE A 3 7.77 -29.68 -11.45
C PHE A 3 7.90 -31.20 -11.48
N PRO A 4 8.85 -31.79 -10.73
CA PRO A 4 8.84 -33.22 -10.48
C PRO A 4 7.46 -33.66 -10.00
N THR A 5 6.93 -34.75 -10.55
CA THR A 5 5.61 -35.27 -10.16
C THR A 5 5.51 -35.55 -8.66
N SER A 6 6.64 -35.84 -8.01
CA SER A 6 6.74 -35.98 -6.56
C SER A 6 6.28 -34.72 -5.81
N LEU A 7 6.56 -33.51 -6.30
CA LEU A 7 6.15 -32.27 -5.63
C LEU A 7 4.62 -32.08 -5.61
N TYR A 8 3.92 -32.64 -6.61
CA TYR A 8 2.44 -32.59 -6.69
C TYR A 8 1.75 -33.56 -5.75
N THR A 9 2.45 -34.60 -5.31
CA THR A 9 1.93 -35.63 -4.40
C THR A 9 2.49 -35.49 -2.98
N HIS A 10 3.34 -34.49 -2.73
CA HIS A 10 3.91 -34.24 -1.40
C HIS A 10 2.90 -33.53 -0.50
N GLU A 11 2.23 -34.30 0.35
CA GLU A 11 1.26 -33.82 1.34
C GLU A 11 1.92 -33.05 2.51
N THR A 12 3.25 -32.97 2.56
CA THR A 12 4.00 -32.30 3.64
C THR A 12 4.63 -30.97 3.21
N LEU A 13 4.58 -30.62 1.92
CA LEU A 13 5.22 -29.40 1.43
C LEU A 13 4.37 -28.18 1.81
N VAL A 14 4.83 -27.42 2.81
CA VAL A 14 4.13 -26.22 3.31
C VAL A 14 4.68 -24.91 2.74
N VAL A 15 5.94 -24.90 2.31
CA VAL A 15 6.63 -23.70 1.81
C VAL A 15 7.32 -24.02 0.48
N LEU A 16 7.08 -23.19 -0.54
CA LEU A 16 7.72 -23.28 -1.84
C LEU A 16 8.31 -21.92 -2.19
N ARG A 17 9.59 -21.91 -2.57
CA ARG A 17 10.29 -20.70 -3.01
C ARG A 17 10.87 -20.96 -4.40
N LEU A 18 10.48 -20.14 -5.36
CA LEU A 18 10.91 -20.21 -6.75
C LEU A 18 11.65 -18.93 -7.10
N ARG A 19 12.76 -19.09 -7.84
CA ARG A 19 13.56 -17.99 -8.30
C ARG A 19 13.98 -18.17 -9.76
N GLY A 20 13.98 -17.09 -10.55
CA GLY A 20 14.62 -17.07 -11.86
C GLY A 20 14.02 -18.06 -12.84
N THR A 21 12.72 -18.33 -12.73
CA THR A 21 12.08 -19.46 -13.42
C THR A 21 11.05 -18.96 -14.43
N ILE A 22 11.03 -19.61 -15.60
CA ILE A 22 10.06 -19.37 -16.67
C ILE A 22 8.97 -20.45 -16.63
N ILE A 23 7.71 -20.00 -16.56
CA ILE A 23 6.52 -20.84 -16.52
C ILE A 23 5.72 -20.62 -17.81
N ASP A 24 5.89 -21.56 -18.75
CA ASP A 24 5.16 -21.53 -20.03
C ASP A 24 3.79 -22.20 -19.97
N ASP A 25 3.67 -23.25 -19.15
CA ASP A 25 2.44 -24.00 -18.94
C ASP A 25 2.45 -24.67 -17.56
N VAL A 26 1.25 -24.96 -17.04
CA VAL A 26 1.03 -25.59 -15.74
C VAL A 26 0.11 -26.80 -15.93
N PRO A 27 0.51 -28.01 -15.53
CA PRO A 27 -0.32 -29.19 -15.73
C PRO A 27 -1.65 -29.09 -14.98
N SER A 28 -2.76 -29.34 -15.68
CA SER A 28 -4.13 -29.14 -15.18
C SER A 28 -4.54 -29.96 -13.96
N LYS A 29 -3.79 -31.02 -13.62
CA LYS A 29 -4.06 -31.91 -12.48
C LYS A 29 -3.18 -31.63 -11.26
N THR A 30 -2.45 -30.52 -11.27
CA THR A 30 -1.52 -30.15 -10.20
C THR A 30 -2.27 -29.53 -9.02
N SER A 31 -2.08 -30.06 -7.81
CA SER A 31 -2.63 -29.44 -6.60
C SER A 31 -1.71 -29.64 -5.40
N PHE A 32 -1.28 -28.54 -4.79
CA PHE A 32 -0.44 -28.52 -3.59
C PHE A 32 -1.32 -28.28 -2.36
N ARG A 33 -1.89 -29.36 -1.82
CA ARG A 33 -2.93 -29.30 -0.77
C ARG A 33 -2.45 -28.86 0.60
N SER A 34 -1.14 -28.82 0.84
CA SER A 34 -0.55 -28.42 2.12
C SER A 34 0.26 -27.14 2.05
N LEU A 35 0.39 -26.54 0.86
CA LEU A 35 1.24 -25.38 0.65
C LEU A 35 0.57 -24.10 1.17
N LYS A 36 1.14 -23.53 2.23
CA LYS A 36 0.66 -22.31 2.87
C LYS A 36 1.44 -21.08 2.46
N THR A 37 2.71 -21.23 2.07
CA THR A 37 3.58 -20.10 1.71
C THR A 37 4.23 -20.31 0.35
N LEU A 38 4.02 -19.35 -0.55
CA LEU A 38 4.63 -19.31 -1.87
C LEU A 38 5.46 -18.03 -2.00
N SER A 39 6.74 -18.17 -2.34
CA SER A 39 7.61 -17.04 -2.66
C SER A 39 8.08 -17.14 -4.09
N LEU A 40 7.82 -16.10 -4.87
CA LEU A 40 8.12 -15.98 -6.28
C LEU A 40 9.08 -14.81 -6.45
N ARG A 41 10.27 -15.07 -6.97
CA ARG A 41 11.26 -14.04 -7.23
C ARG A 41 11.81 -14.15 -8.64
N ASP A 42 11.95 -13.04 -9.36
CA ASP A 42 12.53 -13.05 -10.71
C ASP A 42 11.81 -14.09 -11.60
N MET A 43 10.47 -14.11 -11.57
CA MET A 43 9.66 -15.09 -12.31
C MET A 43 9.18 -14.51 -13.64
N SER A 44 9.05 -15.37 -14.66
CA SER A 44 8.44 -15.03 -15.95
C SER A 44 7.32 -16.00 -16.29
N PHE A 45 6.21 -15.49 -16.82
CA PHE A 45 5.08 -16.29 -17.29
C PHE A 45 4.83 -16.01 -18.77
N SER A 46 4.35 -17.02 -19.50
CA SER A 46 4.05 -16.91 -20.93
C SER A 46 2.81 -16.05 -21.24
N SER A 47 1.84 -15.97 -20.31
CA SER A 47 0.58 -15.26 -20.49
C SER A 47 -0.13 -14.97 -19.16
N ASP A 48 -1.09 -14.05 -19.17
CA ASP A 48 -2.01 -13.77 -18.05
C ASP A 48 -2.72 -15.05 -17.57
N GLN A 49 -3.14 -15.92 -18.49
CA GLN A 49 -3.80 -17.19 -18.15
C GLN A 49 -2.86 -18.16 -17.42
N THR A 50 -1.56 -18.09 -17.71
CA THR A 50 -0.58 -18.95 -17.05
C THR A 50 -0.38 -18.55 -15.59
N VAL A 51 -0.49 -17.26 -15.25
CA VAL A 51 -0.45 -16.77 -13.87
C VAL A 51 -1.62 -17.32 -13.07
N ASP A 52 -2.84 -17.19 -13.60
CA ASP A 52 -4.07 -17.65 -12.97
C ASP A 52 -4.07 -19.18 -12.74
N ARG A 53 -3.72 -19.95 -13.77
CA ARG A 53 -3.55 -21.42 -13.68
C ARG A 53 -2.48 -21.81 -12.66
N PHE A 54 -1.36 -21.10 -12.64
CA PHE A 54 -0.29 -21.36 -11.68
C PHE A 54 -0.77 -21.17 -10.24
N LEU A 55 -1.41 -20.03 -9.94
CA LEU A 55 -1.90 -19.75 -8.59
C LEU A 55 -3.03 -20.70 -8.16
N SER A 56 -3.88 -21.16 -9.08
CA SER A 56 -4.92 -22.16 -8.79
C SER A 56 -4.39 -23.51 -8.28
N CYS A 57 -3.10 -23.80 -8.48
CA CYS A 57 -2.47 -25.01 -7.97
C CYS A 57 -2.33 -25.02 -6.44
N PHE A 58 -2.53 -23.88 -5.76
CA PHE A 58 -2.29 -23.71 -4.33
C PHE A 58 -3.59 -23.35 -3.58
N PRO A 59 -4.52 -24.30 -3.40
CA PRO A 59 -5.88 -24.03 -2.89
C PRO A 59 -5.96 -23.60 -1.43
N VAL A 60 -4.89 -23.81 -0.64
CA VAL A 60 -4.82 -23.45 0.80
C VAL A 60 -3.73 -22.41 1.07
N LEU A 61 -3.29 -21.69 0.04
CA LEU A 61 -2.23 -20.69 0.14
C LEU A 61 -2.63 -19.55 1.07
N GLU A 62 -1.86 -19.32 2.13
CA GLU A 62 -2.09 -18.27 3.14
C GLU A 62 -1.18 -17.06 2.93
N THR A 63 0.01 -17.26 2.34
CA THR A 63 1.01 -16.20 2.14
C THR A 63 1.62 -16.27 0.74
N LEU A 64 1.56 -15.16 0.02
CA LEU A 64 2.17 -14.98 -1.30
C LEU A 64 3.16 -13.82 -1.25
N VAL A 65 4.42 -14.10 -1.57
CA VAL A 65 5.47 -13.10 -1.72
C VAL A 65 5.90 -13.07 -3.17
N VAL A 66 5.84 -11.89 -3.79
CA VAL A 66 6.20 -11.62 -5.18
C VAL A 66 7.29 -10.56 -5.20
N ARG A 67 8.39 -10.86 -5.90
CA ARG A 67 9.55 -9.98 -6.04
C ARG A 67 10.03 -9.92 -7.49
N GLY A 68 10.03 -8.72 -8.07
CA GLY A 68 10.67 -8.41 -9.35
C GLY A 68 10.27 -9.35 -10.48
N TRP A 69 9.07 -9.18 -11.05
CA TRP A 69 8.71 -9.91 -12.26
C TRP A 69 9.75 -9.66 -13.37
N ILE A 70 10.16 -10.71 -14.06
CA ILE A 70 10.98 -10.56 -15.27
C ILE A 70 10.03 -10.08 -16.37
N ALA A 71 10.49 -9.12 -17.19
CA ALA A 71 9.78 -8.65 -18.38
C ALA A 71 9.15 -9.83 -19.12
N SER A 72 7.82 -9.83 -19.17
CA SER A 72 7.01 -10.94 -19.66
C SER A 72 5.93 -10.38 -20.58
N ASN A 73 5.28 -11.27 -21.33
CA ASN A 73 4.08 -10.93 -22.10
C ASN A 73 2.84 -10.79 -21.20
N VAL A 74 3.00 -10.83 -19.88
CA VAL A 74 1.91 -10.69 -18.92
C VAL A 74 1.56 -9.23 -18.78
N LYS A 75 0.32 -8.90 -19.10
CA LYS A 75 -0.27 -7.60 -18.83
C LYS A 75 -0.89 -7.62 -17.45
N THR A 76 -1.70 -8.63 -17.15
CA THR A 76 -2.46 -8.67 -15.90
C THR A 76 -2.00 -9.81 -15.00
N TYR A 77 -1.44 -9.45 -13.84
CA TYR A 77 -1.18 -10.39 -12.75
C TYR A 77 -2.45 -10.54 -11.92
N SER A 78 -3.25 -11.56 -12.23
CA SER A 78 -4.47 -11.84 -11.49
C SER A 78 -4.19 -12.77 -10.30
N ILE A 79 -4.36 -12.23 -9.09
CA ILE A 79 -4.16 -12.93 -7.83
C ILE A 79 -5.54 -13.23 -7.26
N ARG A 80 -6.11 -14.37 -7.67
CA ARG A 80 -7.42 -14.87 -7.22
C ARG A 80 -7.27 -16.06 -6.28
N VAL A 81 -7.00 -15.78 -5.00
CA VAL A 81 -6.68 -16.82 -4.03
C VAL A 81 -7.52 -16.59 -2.77
N ALA A 82 -8.61 -17.37 -2.65
CA ALA A 82 -9.58 -17.17 -1.58
C ALA A 82 -9.02 -17.38 -0.16
N SER A 83 -8.04 -18.26 0.01
CA SER A 83 -7.40 -18.55 1.30
C SER A 83 -6.31 -17.55 1.70
N LEU A 84 -5.94 -16.62 0.80
CA LEU A 84 -4.78 -15.75 0.98
C LEU A 84 -5.01 -14.76 2.12
N ARG A 85 -4.09 -14.73 3.08
CA ARG A 85 -4.13 -13.85 4.27
C ARG A 85 -3.07 -12.75 4.23
N SER A 86 -1.96 -13.00 3.54
CA SER A 86 -0.87 -12.04 3.39
C SER A 86 -0.39 -12.03 1.95
N LEU A 87 -0.37 -10.84 1.35
CA LEU A 87 0.17 -10.58 0.04
C LEU A 87 1.27 -9.52 0.16
N ASP A 88 2.44 -9.86 -0.32
CA ASP A 88 3.60 -8.97 -0.35
C ASP A 88 4.17 -8.89 -1.77
N VAL A 89 3.97 -7.76 -2.43
CA VAL A 89 4.42 -7.47 -3.79
C VAL A 89 5.45 -6.36 -3.75
N GLU A 90 6.62 -6.58 -4.33
CA GLU A 90 7.65 -5.55 -4.43
C GLU A 90 8.33 -5.64 -5.80
N GLU A 91 8.11 -4.61 -6.61
CA GLU A 91 8.67 -4.39 -7.93
C GLU A 91 9.43 -3.07 -7.93
N LEU A 92 10.66 -3.13 -7.38
CA LEU A 92 11.58 -2.00 -7.31
C LEU A 92 12.50 -1.97 -8.52
N VAL A 93 12.69 -0.79 -9.10
CA VAL A 93 13.85 -0.50 -9.95
C VAL A 93 14.40 0.88 -9.60
N GLY A 94 15.72 1.01 -9.64
CA GLY A 94 16.37 2.32 -9.67
C GLY A 94 16.32 2.90 -11.08
N GLY A 95 15.55 3.97 -11.30
CA GLY A 95 15.56 4.69 -12.59
C GLY A 95 14.27 5.42 -12.96
N TYR A 96 14.31 6.06 -14.14
CA TYR A 96 13.22 6.85 -14.73
C TYR A 96 12.45 6.07 -15.81
N ALA A 97 12.13 4.80 -15.57
CA ALA A 97 11.31 4.06 -16.52
C ALA A 97 9.88 4.62 -16.57
N ASP A 98 9.32 4.71 -17.78
CA ASP A 98 7.91 5.03 -18.00
C ASP A 98 7.03 3.87 -17.52
N PRO A 99 5.79 4.17 -17.07
CA PRO A 99 4.86 3.13 -16.67
C PRO A 99 4.48 2.25 -17.87
N ARG A 100 4.22 0.99 -17.55
CA ARG A 100 3.53 0.06 -18.44
C ARG A 100 2.02 0.21 -18.20
N TYR A 101 1.40 1.19 -18.87
CA TYR A 101 0.01 1.58 -18.61
C TYR A 101 -1.02 0.44 -18.74
N ASP A 102 -0.75 -0.53 -19.60
CA ASP A 102 -1.59 -1.70 -19.81
C ASP A 102 -1.22 -2.90 -18.93
N HIS A 103 -0.27 -2.72 -18.01
CA HIS A 103 0.16 -3.76 -17.07
C HIS A 103 -0.28 -3.44 -15.64
N GLY A 104 -0.62 -4.47 -14.87
CA GLY A 104 -0.99 -4.27 -13.48
C GLY A 104 -1.54 -5.49 -12.76
N TYR A 105 -2.15 -5.21 -11.62
CA TYR A 105 -2.62 -6.23 -10.68
C TYR A 105 -4.14 -6.21 -10.56
N VAL A 106 -4.73 -7.40 -10.54
CA VAL A 106 -6.12 -7.61 -10.10
C VAL A 106 -6.08 -8.57 -8.92
N ILE A 107 -6.41 -8.06 -7.73
CA ILE A 107 -6.34 -8.82 -6.48
C ILE A 107 -7.76 -9.11 -6.01
N ASP A 108 -8.09 -10.39 -5.95
CA ASP A 108 -9.35 -10.91 -5.44
C ASP A 108 -9.03 -11.97 -4.37
N ALA A 109 -8.93 -11.51 -3.13
CA ALA A 109 -8.51 -12.30 -1.98
C ALA A 109 -9.39 -11.91 -0.77
N PRO A 110 -10.61 -12.49 -0.64
CA PRO A 110 -11.58 -12.10 0.38
C PRO A 110 -11.12 -12.35 1.85
N CYS A 111 -10.08 -13.14 2.07
CA CYS A 111 -9.53 -13.41 3.41
C CYS A 111 -8.24 -12.61 3.72
N LEU A 112 -7.89 -11.64 2.89
CA LEU A 112 -6.63 -10.90 3.01
C LEU A 112 -6.61 -10.02 4.26
N LYS A 113 -5.61 -10.19 5.13
CA LYS A 113 -5.42 -9.36 6.33
C LYS A 113 -4.30 -8.35 6.16
N PHE A 114 -3.28 -8.70 5.40
CA PHE A 114 -2.10 -7.88 5.19
C PHE A 114 -1.81 -7.74 3.70
N LEU A 115 -1.73 -6.49 3.22
CA LEU A 115 -1.34 -6.15 1.87
C LEU A 115 -0.13 -5.22 1.92
N HIS A 116 1.03 -5.69 1.47
CA HIS A 116 2.17 -4.82 1.20
C HIS A 116 2.41 -4.78 -0.30
N MET A 117 2.37 -3.59 -0.90
CA MET A 117 2.57 -3.39 -2.32
C MET A 117 3.51 -2.22 -2.55
N VAL A 118 4.64 -2.49 -3.19
CA VAL A 118 5.54 -1.47 -3.71
C VAL A 118 5.72 -1.73 -5.20
N ASP A 119 5.21 -0.85 -6.04
CA ASP A 119 5.28 -1.03 -7.49
C ASP A 119 5.42 0.31 -8.21
N HIS A 120 6.48 0.39 -9.02
CA HIS A 120 6.82 1.59 -9.77
C HIS A 120 6.57 1.48 -11.28
N PHE A 121 5.98 0.39 -11.75
CA PHE A 121 5.86 0.09 -13.18
C PHE A 121 4.42 -0.04 -13.66
N SER A 122 3.56 -0.69 -12.89
CA SER A 122 2.21 -0.97 -13.37
C SER A 122 1.41 0.31 -13.56
N GLY A 123 0.56 0.32 -14.59
CA GLY A 123 -0.40 1.39 -14.81
C GLY A 123 -1.62 1.33 -13.90
N PHE A 124 -1.91 0.17 -13.30
CA PHE A 124 -3.09 0.00 -12.47
C PHE A 124 -2.93 -1.06 -11.37
N CYS A 125 -3.71 -0.89 -10.30
CA CYS A 125 -3.98 -1.90 -9.30
C CYS A 125 -5.49 -1.87 -9.01
N SER A 126 -6.15 -3.02 -9.06
CA SER A 126 -7.59 -3.14 -8.74
C SER A 126 -7.79 -4.19 -7.65
N LEU A 127 -8.39 -3.75 -6.55
CA LEU A 127 -8.81 -4.60 -5.45
C LEU A 127 -10.32 -4.84 -5.58
N VAL A 128 -10.76 -6.11 -5.49
CA VAL A 128 -12.16 -6.47 -5.75
C VAL A 128 -12.92 -6.70 -4.44
N ASN A 129 -12.59 -7.75 -3.70
CA ASN A 129 -13.24 -8.12 -2.44
C ASN A 129 -12.34 -7.76 -1.26
N VAL A 130 -12.27 -6.46 -0.93
CA VAL A 130 -11.44 -5.94 0.18
C VAL A 130 -12.14 -6.18 1.52
N PRO A 131 -11.56 -6.99 2.42
CA PRO A 131 -12.16 -7.26 3.73
C PRO A 131 -11.96 -6.08 4.70
N GLU A 132 -12.87 -5.95 5.66
CA GLU A 132 -12.91 -4.84 6.62
C GLU A 132 -11.67 -4.75 7.54
N GLU A 133 -11.06 -5.89 7.85
CA GLU A 133 -9.88 -5.95 8.73
C GLU A 133 -8.55 -5.70 8.00
N LEU A 134 -8.57 -5.26 6.73
CA LEU A 134 -7.36 -5.13 5.94
C LEU A 134 -6.42 -4.07 6.53
N GLU A 135 -5.16 -4.47 6.72
CA GLU A 135 -4.01 -3.60 6.92
C GLU A 135 -3.22 -3.54 5.60
N ALA A 136 -3.16 -2.35 4.99
CA ALA A 136 -2.50 -2.16 3.70
C ALA A 136 -1.39 -1.10 3.75
N GLU A 137 -0.23 -1.45 3.21
CA GLU A 137 0.87 -0.54 2.88
C GLU A 137 1.06 -0.54 1.37
N ILE A 138 0.76 0.59 0.73
CA ILE A 138 0.67 0.71 -0.72
C ILE A 138 1.51 1.91 -1.19
N HIS A 139 2.57 1.60 -1.92
CA HIS A 139 3.47 2.56 -2.55
C HIS A 139 3.42 2.35 -4.07
N LEU A 140 2.59 3.12 -4.77
CA LEU A 140 2.44 3.03 -6.22
C LEU A 140 2.88 4.33 -6.88
N ARG A 141 3.73 4.22 -7.89
CA ARG A 141 4.17 5.39 -8.66
C ARG A 141 3.13 5.83 -9.69
N PHE A 142 2.41 4.87 -10.24
CA PHE A 142 1.45 5.07 -11.32
C PHE A 142 0.21 4.25 -11.01
N CYS A 143 -0.95 4.90 -10.89
CA CYS A 143 -2.24 4.25 -10.75
C CYS A 143 -3.39 5.26 -10.94
N ASP A 144 -4.59 4.72 -11.16
CA ASP A 144 -5.83 5.43 -10.88
C ASP A 144 -6.07 5.44 -9.37
N SER A 145 -5.57 6.48 -8.71
CA SER A 145 -5.60 6.62 -7.25
C SER A 145 -7.01 6.72 -6.70
N ASP A 146 -7.94 7.34 -7.42
CA ASP A 146 -9.35 7.48 -7.01
C ASP A 146 -10.03 6.12 -6.98
N LYS A 147 -9.87 5.33 -8.06
CA LYS A 147 -10.43 3.98 -8.14
C LYS A 147 -9.83 3.06 -7.08
N LEU A 148 -8.53 3.18 -6.83
CA LEU A 148 -7.85 2.39 -5.80
C LEU A 148 -8.37 2.74 -4.40
N LEU A 149 -8.49 4.03 -4.07
CA LEU A 149 -8.99 4.47 -2.77
C LEU A 149 -10.46 4.10 -2.57
N GLY A 150 -11.28 4.20 -3.61
CA GLY A 150 -12.66 3.71 -3.57
C GLY A 150 -12.78 2.21 -3.27
N SER A 151 -11.77 1.40 -3.61
CA SER A 151 -11.73 -0.03 -3.24
C SER A 151 -11.25 -0.28 -1.80
N LEU A 152 -10.65 0.71 -1.15
CA LEU A 152 -10.05 0.61 0.19
C LEU A 152 -10.93 1.20 1.29
N VAL A 153 -12.16 1.63 0.99
CA VAL A 153 -13.07 2.28 1.95
C VAL A 153 -13.39 1.43 3.18
N SER A 154 -13.35 0.11 3.06
CA SER A 154 -13.56 -0.83 4.17
C SER A 154 -12.31 -1.05 5.03
N ALA A 155 -11.12 -0.60 4.60
CA ALA A 155 -9.87 -0.92 5.28
C ALA A 155 -9.75 -0.24 6.65
N LYS A 156 -9.13 -0.95 7.60
CA LYS A 156 -8.95 -0.48 8.97
C LYS A 156 -7.66 0.31 9.17
N GLN A 157 -6.60 -0.07 8.45
CA GLN A 157 -5.30 0.59 8.52
C GLN A 157 -4.72 0.75 7.12
N LEU A 158 -4.34 1.98 6.78
CA LEU A 158 -3.76 2.31 5.49
C LEU A 158 -2.43 3.05 5.67
N SER A 159 -1.43 2.67 4.88
CA SER A 159 -0.20 3.42 4.64
C SER A 159 -0.07 3.65 3.14
N LEU A 160 -0.02 4.90 2.71
CA LEU A 160 -0.14 5.28 1.30
C LEU A 160 1.01 6.20 0.87
N CYS A 161 1.68 5.82 -0.21
CA CYS A 161 2.39 6.76 -1.10
C CYS A 161 1.80 6.61 -2.49
N LEU A 162 0.91 7.55 -2.83
CA LEU A 162 0.22 7.65 -4.10
C LEU A 162 0.32 9.10 -4.60
N LYS A 163 0.18 9.31 -5.91
CA LYS A 163 -0.01 10.65 -6.48
C LYS A 163 -1.49 10.84 -6.84
N PRO A 164 -2.14 11.93 -6.44
CA PRO A 164 -3.48 12.26 -6.90
C PRO A 164 -3.46 12.56 -8.40
N GLN A 165 -4.56 12.26 -9.09
CA GLN A 165 -4.79 12.75 -10.44
C GLN A 165 -5.43 14.14 -10.37
N MET A 166 -5.29 14.94 -11.43
CA MET A 166 -6.03 16.21 -11.52
C MET A 166 -7.53 15.92 -11.46
N ASP A 167 -8.28 16.73 -10.68
CA ASP A 167 -9.73 16.59 -10.45
C ASP A 167 -10.15 15.33 -9.65
N SER A 168 -9.25 14.80 -8.79
CA SER A 168 -9.54 13.63 -7.97
C SER A 168 -10.76 13.83 -7.06
N CYS A 169 -11.70 12.89 -7.08
CA CYS A 169 -12.88 12.89 -6.21
C CYS A 169 -13.06 11.51 -5.59
N LEU A 170 -13.00 11.44 -4.27
CA LEU A 170 -13.20 10.18 -3.55
C LEU A 170 -14.67 9.75 -3.61
N LYS A 171 -14.85 8.46 -3.90
CA LYS A 171 -16.16 7.80 -3.91
C LYS A 171 -16.26 6.87 -2.71
N GLY A 172 -16.81 7.39 -1.60
CA GLY A 172 -17.11 6.61 -0.40
C GLY A 172 -16.37 7.08 0.84
N ASP A 173 -16.91 6.71 1.99
CA ASP A 173 -16.41 7.07 3.31
C ASP A 173 -15.58 5.92 3.92
N PHE A 174 -14.45 6.26 4.52
CA PHE A 174 -13.57 5.37 5.27
C PHE A 174 -14.09 5.15 6.69
N ASP A 175 -15.29 4.61 6.81
CA ASP A 175 -16.00 4.46 8.09
C ASP A 175 -15.31 3.53 9.11
N GLN A 176 -14.38 2.68 8.66
CA GLN A 176 -13.66 1.73 9.50
C GLN A 176 -12.18 2.11 9.70
N LEU A 177 -11.70 3.17 9.05
CA LEU A 177 -10.30 3.55 9.09
C LEU A 177 -9.94 4.13 10.46
N VAL A 178 -9.01 3.46 11.15
CA VAL A 178 -8.55 3.84 12.49
C VAL A 178 -7.13 4.40 12.45
N PHE A 179 -6.31 3.94 11.51
CA PHE A 179 -4.92 4.37 11.33
C PHE A 179 -4.65 4.74 9.87
N LEU A 180 -4.06 5.91 9.66
CA LEU A 180 -3.63 6.38 8.35
C LEU A 180 -2.16 6.82 8.41
N GLU A 181 -1.33 6.31 7.51
CA GLU A 181 -0.01 6.83 7.21
C GLU A 181 0.03 7.38 5.78
N LEU A 182 0.50 8.61 5.61
CA LEU A 182 0.64 9.26 4.31
C LEU A 182 2.09 9.66 4.04
N CYS A 183 2.58 9.35 2.84
CA CYS A 183 3.87 9.81 2.38
C CYS A 183 3.80 11.25 1.85
N VAL A 184 4.32 12.19 2.64
CA VAL A 184 4.30 13.63 2.33
C VAL A 184 5.24 14.04 1.19
N MET A 185 6.12 13.13 0.71
CA MET A 185 6.90 13.38 -0.51
C MET A 185 6.09 13.18 -1.79
N CYS A 186 5.03 12.37 -1.73
CA CYS A 186 4.28 11.95 -2.92
C CYS A 186 3.13 12.95 -3.19
N SER A 187 2.38 13.31 -2.16
CA SER A 187 1.38 14.39 -2.16
C SER A 187 0.84 14.62 -0.75
N LEU A 188 0.48 15.87 -0.43
CA LEU A 188 -0.31 16.23 0.76
C LEU A 188 -1.80 16.39 0.45
N ASP A 189 -2.20 16.36 -0.82
CA ASP A 189 -3.59 16.60 -1.23
C ASP A 189 -4.53 15.52 -0.66
N TRP A 190 -4.05 14.28 -0.59
CA TRP A 190 -4.77 13.16 0.05
C TRP A 190 -5.06 13.37 1.53
N LEU A 191 -4.28 14.21 2.23
CA LEU A 191 -4.51 14.48 3.65
C LEU A 191 -5.89 15.09 3.86
N ASN A 192 -6.22 16.14 3.10
CA ASN A 192 -7.47 16.87 3.27
C ASN A 192 -8.66 15.96 2.94
N VAL A 193 -8.60 15.28 1.79
CA VAL A 193 -9.71 14.46 1.31
C VAL A 193 -9.94 13.25 2.22
N ILE A 194 -8.90 12.53 2.65
CA ILE A 194 -9.09 11.35 3.51
C ILE A 194 -9.57 11.76 4.90
N LEU A 195 -9.08 12.87 5.47
CA LEU A 195 -9.55 13.33 6.78
C LEU A 195 -11.06 13.62 6.78
N GLU A 196 -11.57 14.27 5.73
CA GLU A 196 -13.01 14.57 5.58
C GLU A 196 -13.87 13.30 5.52
N HIS A 197 -13.35 12.23 4.93
CA HIS A 197 -14.05 10.96 4.74
C HIS A 197 -13.75 9.89 5.81
N SER A 198 -13.06 10.22 6.92
CA SER A 198 -12.61 9.22 7.91
C SER A 198 -13.08 9.51 9.34
N PRO A 199 -14.38 9.42 9.66
CA PRO A 199 -14.93 9.87 10.94
C PRO A 199 -14.36 9.14 12.17
N LYS A 200 -13.88 7.89 12.00
CA LYS A 200 -13.31 7.07 13.09
C LYS A 200 -11.78 7.09 13.18
N LEU A 201 -11.10 7.95 12.43
CA LEU A 201 -9.64 7.99 12.40
C LEU A 201 -9.07 8.39 13.77
N ARG A 202 -8.25 7.52 14.38
CA ARG A 202 -7.65 7.75 15.71
C ARG A 202 -6.19 8.13 15.66
N ALA A 203 -5.48 7.67 14.63
CA ALA A 203 -4.05 7.90 14.50
C ALA A 203 -3.69 8.28 13.07
N LEU A 204 -3.04 9.43 12.92
CA LEU A 204 -2.50 9.92 11.67
C LEU A 204 -0.97 9.91 11.76
N ARG A 205 -0.31 9.38 10.73
CA ARG A 205 1.14 9.47 10.56
C ARG A 205 1.46 10.11 9.23
N LEU A 206 2.33 11.11 9.27
CA LEU A 206 2.86 11.78 8.10
C LEU A 206 4.33 11.39 8.00
N SER A 207 4.74 10.76 6.91
CA SER A 207 6.09 10.23 6.80
C SER A 207 6.78 10.62 5.52
N ARG A 208 8.10 10.78 5.61
CA ARG A 208 8.97 11.06 4.47
C ARG A 208 9.76 9.79 4.14
N THR A 209 9.12 8.84 3.47
CA THR A 209 9.75 7.55 3.12
C THR A 209 10.73 7.74 1.96
N ARG A 210 11.92 7.13 2.07
CA ARG A 210 12.99 7.22 1.06
C ARG A 210 12.92 6.10 0.02
N HIS A 211 11.92 5.23 0.10
CA HIS A 211 11.77 4.12 -0.82
C HIS A 211 11.25 4.67 -2.15
N SER A 212 12.17 5.09 -3.02
CA SER A 212 11.95 5.34 -4.45
C SER A 212 11.03 6.51 -4.86
N CYS A 213 10.52 7.32 -3.94
CA CYS A 213 9.72 8.52 -4.25
C CYS A 213 10.54 9.68 -4.87
N GLN A 214 11.80 9.47 -5.26
CA GLN A 214 12.69 10.50 -5.81
C GLN A 214 12.29 11.04 -7.20
N ASN A 215 11.13 10.62 -7.72
CA ASN A 215 10.69 10.91 -9.08
C ASN A 215 9.52 11.90 -9.15
N SER A 216 9.72 13.10 -8.64
CA SER A 216 9.01 14.25 -9.18
C SER A 216 9.98 15.43 -9.29
N ARG A 217 10.37 15.73 -10.54
CA ARG A 217 10.86 17.07 -10.89
C ARG A 217 9.71 18.09 -10.87
N ASN A 218 8.48 17.63 -10.71
CA ASN A 218 7.25 18.42 -10.81
C ASN A 218 6.25 17.92 -9.77
N VAL A 219 5.61 18.88 -9.11
CA VAL A 219 4.55 18.75 -8.09
C VAL A 219 5.10 18.61 -6.66
N ARG A 220 5.66 19.72 -6.15
CA ARG A 220 5.20 20.20 -4.84
C ARG A 220 3.94 21.01 -5.13
N THR A 221 2.77 20.42 -4.97
CA THR A 221 1.56 21.22 -4.75
C THR A 221 1.78 21.87 -3.39
N ASN A 222 1.70 23.20 -3.32
CA ASN A 222 1.67 23.85 -2.01
C ASN A 222 0.39 23.36 -1.33
N TRP A 223 0.51 22.72 -0.18
CA TRP A 223 -0.66 22.30 0.58
C TRP A 223 -1.59 23.49 0.85
N GLU A 224 -2.85 23.36 0.43
CA GLU A 224 -3.88 24.35 0.68
C GLU A 224 -4.65 23.99 1.95
N ARG A 225 -4.88 24.99 2.80
CA ARG A 225 -5.63 24.82 4.04
C ARG A 225 -7.11 24.53 3.71
N PRO A 226 -7.69 23.43 4.23
CA PRO A 226 -9.11 23.14 4.08
C PRO A 226 -10.00 24.29 4.58
N THR A 227 -11.11 24.54 3.88
CA THR A 227 -12.15 25.49 4.29
C THR A 227 -13.04 24.90 5.39
N CYS A 228 -13.28 23.59 5.33
CA CYS A 228 -14.05 22.84 6.31
C CYS A 228 -13.12 22.12 7.29
N ILE A 229 -13.60 21.94 8.53
CA ILE A 229 -12.90 21.14 9.54
C ILE A 229 -13.44 19.73 9.45
N ALA A 230 -12.58 18.77 9.16
CA ALA A 230 -12.95 17.36 9.17
C ALA A 230 -13.41 16.91 10.56
N GLU A 231 -14.52 16.17 10.63
CA GLU A 231 -15.14 15.74 11.89
C GLU A 231 -14.15 14.96 12.76
N CYS A 232 -13.31 14.12 12.14
CA CYS A 232 -12.34 13.28 12.85
C CYS A 232 -11.33 14.10 13.66
N LEU A 233 -10.94 15.30 13.21
CA LEU A 233 -9.99 16.16 13.95
C LEU A 233 -10.53 16.55 15.32
N THR A 234 -11.85 16.76 15.41
CA THR A 234 -12.51 17.20 16.65
C THR A 234 -12.98 16.05 17.53
N SER A 235 -13.31 14.90 16.93
CA SER A 235 -14.10 13.86 17.60
C SER A 235 -13.33 12.57 17.91
N SER A 236 -12.38 12.17 17.06
CA SER A 236 -11.79 10.82 17.11
C SER A 236 -10.27 10.79 17.01
N LEU A 237 -9.65 11.78 16.39
CA LEU A 237 -8.20 11.81 16.18
C LEU A 237 -7.45 12.07 17.49
N GLU A 238 -6.76 11.05 17.99
CA GLU A 238 -6.05 11.07 19.26
C GLU A 238 -4.57 11.41 19.10
N THR A 239 -3.96 10.93 18.01
CA THR A 239 -2.50 11.04 17.82
C THR A 239 -2.14 11.43 16.41
N VAL A 240 -1.17 12.34 16.30
CA VAL A 240 -0.51 12.66 15.04
C VAL A 240 0.98 12.45 15.21
N GLU A 241 1.60 11.75 14.27
CA GLU A 241 3.05 11.53 14.25
C GLU A 241 3.65 11.99 12.92
N TRP A 242 4.62 12.91 12.97
CA TRP A 242 5.35 13.33 11.77
C TRP A 242 6.76 12.75 11.78
N ILE A 243 7.08 11.87 10.84
CA ILE A 243 8.38 11.22 10.67
C ILE A 243 9.24 11.98 9.66
N ALA A 244 10.45 12.32 10.10
CA ALA A 244 11.42 13.11 9.33
C ALA A 244 10.91 14.52 9.00
N TYR A 245 10.25 15.15 9.97
CA TYR A 245 9.87 16.56 9.95
C TYR A 245 11.12 17.44 9.83
N GLU A 246 11.09 18.44 8.94
CA GLU A 246 12.18 19.38 8.70
C GLU A 246 11.84 20.80 9.14
N GLY A 247 10.57 21.11 9.38
CA GLY A 247 10.13 22.45 9.79
C GLY A 247 10.08 23.44 8.64
N THR A 248 9.71 22.98 7.43
CA THR A 248 9.43 23.90 6.33
C THR A 248 8.13 24.68 6.60
N GLU A 249 7.96 25.85 5.97
CA GLU A 249 6.73 26.65 6.11
C GLU A 249 5.46 25.84 5.80
N GLU A 250 5.50 24.99 4.77
CA GLU A 250 4.42 24.08 4.41
C GLU A 250 4.13 23.06 5.52
N GLU A 251 5.17 22.40 6.07
CA GLU A 251 5.02 21.45 7.16
C GLU A 251 4.49 22.14 8.43
N GLU A 252 4.96 23.35 8.74
CA GLU A 252 4.47 24.17 9.85
C GLU A 252 2.99 24.54 9.69
N ASN A 253 2.56 24.90 8.48
CA ASN A 253 1.16 25.23 8.19
C ASN A 253 0.22 24.03 8.43
N VAL A 254 0.62 22.83 8.00
CA VAL A 254 -0.14 21.59 8.27
C VAL A 254 -0.19 21.30 9.77
N VAL A 255 0.94 21.38 10.47
CA VAL A 255 1.00 21.16 11.93
C VAL A 255 0.10 22.15 12.66
N LYS A 256 0.16 23.43 12.30
CA LYS A 256 -0.68 24.48 12.89
C LYS A 256 -2.16 24.18 12.68
N TYR A 257 -2.57 23.82 11.46
CA TYR A 257 -3.95 23.43 11.18
C TYR A 257 -4.41 22.26 12.04
N LEU A 258 -3.62 21.19 12.15
CA LEU A 258 -3.98 20.02 12.94
C LEU A 258 -4.11 20.35 14.44
N LEU A 259 -3.19 21.16 14.98
CA LEU A 259 -3.20 21.58 16.39
C LEU A 259 -4.34 22.57 16.71
N GLU A 260 -4.71 23.44 15.79
CA GLU A 260 -5.80 24.41 15.98
C GLU A 260 -7.18 23.75 15.99
N ASN A 261 -7.34 22.64 15.27
CA ASN A 261 -8.64 22.02 15.01
C ASN A 261 -8.86 20.68 15.74
N GLY A 262 -7.89 20.21 16.52
CA GLY A 262 -8.01 18.95 17.25
C GLY A 262 -7.38 18.97 18.63
N ASN A 263 -8.00 18.25 19.57
CA ASN A 263 -7.44 18.01 20.90
C ASN A 263 -6.60 16.72 20.88
N LEU A 264 -5.45 16.80 20.22
CA LEU A 264 -4.63 15.65 19.86
C LEU A 264 -3.23 15.68 20.49
N CYS A 265 -2.63 14.50 20.61
CA CYS A 265 -1.23 14.34 20.97
C CYS A 265 -0.37 14.36 19.72
N PHE A 266 0.41 15.42 19.52
CA PHE A 266 1.27 15.58 18.36
C PHE A 266 2.71 15.13 18.69
N LYS A 267 3.29 14.29 17.85
CA LYS A 267 4.67 13.80 17.99
C LYS A 267 5.48 14.15 16.75
N LYS A 268 6.50 14.98 16.90
CA LYS A 268 7.51 15.24 15.87
C LYS A 268 8.65 14.23 16.03
N ARG A 269 9.02 13.54 14.96
CA ARG A 269 10.23 12.71 14.89
C ARG A 269 11.19 13.31 13.88
N TRP A 270 12.31 13.80 14.40
CA TRP A 270 13.36 14.40 13.60
C TRP A 270 14.37 13.32 13.19
N ARG A 271 14.92 13.44 11.97
CA ARG A 271 16.13 12.70 11.61
C ARG A 271 17.36 13.51 12.02
N LYS A 272 18.14 13.02 12.99
CA LYS A 272 19.47 13.59 13.24
C LYS A 272 20.41 13.17 12.11
N ALA A 273 21.10 14.16 11.52
CA ALA A 273 22.02 13.98 10.40
C ALA A 273 23.26 13.11 10.73
N ILE A 274 23.47 12.74 12.00
CA ILE A 274 24.67 12.05 12.46
C ILE A 274 24.25 10.70 13.08
N TYR A 275 24.57 9.59 12.38
CA TYR A 275 24.37 8.17 12.73
C TYR A 275 22.96 7.54 12.62
N GLY A 276 21.96 8.16 12.01
CA GLY A 276 20.69 7.47 11.72
C GLY A 276 19.85 7.10 12.96
N LYS A 277 20.10 7.73 14.12
CA LYS A 277 19.23 7.64 15.30
C LYS A 277 18.10 8.68 15.22
N PHE A 278 16.86 8.23 15.40
CA PHE A 278 15.70 9.11 15.51
C PHE A 278 15.69 9.82 16.88
N SER A 279 15.32 11.10 16.92
CA SER A 279 15.00 11.82 18.16
C SER A 279 13.55 12.25 18.12
N TYR A 280 12.87 12.22 19.26
CA TYR A 280 11.45 12.54 19.38
C TYR A 280 11.25 13.85 20.13
N GLU A 281 10.23 14.60 19.72
CA GLU A 281 9.67 15.73 20.45
C GLU A 281 8.16 15.53 20.50
N ILE A 282 7.59 15.54 21.70
CA ILE A 282 6.15 15.38 21.90
C ILE A 282 5.59 16.76 22.20
N LEU A 283 4.77 17.28 21.30
CA LEU A 283 3.95 18.46 21.54
C LEU A 283 2.60 17.96 22.09
N ARG A 284 2.42 18.03 23.41
CA ARG A 284 1.10 17.94 24.03
C ARG A 284 0.60 19.35 24.21
N LEU A 285 -0.49 19.73 23.55
CA LEU A 285 -1.27 20.87 24.01
C LEU A 285 -2.04 20.41 25.24
N GLY A 286 -1.53 20.77 26.42
CA GLY A 286 -2.30 20.70 27.65
C GLY A 286 -3.44 21.73 27.56
N ALA A 287 -4.64 21.30 27.91
CA ALA A 287 -5.79 22.17 28.03
C ALA A 287 -5.51 23.29 29.04
N GLU A 288 -5.25 24.50 28.55
CA GLU A 288 -5.48 25.74 29.29
C GLU A 288 -6.55 26.53 28.53
N ARG A 289 -7.81 26.13 28.74
CA ARG A 289 -8.93 27.08 28.77
C ARG A 289 -9.41 27.14 30.22
N GLY A 290 -9.06 28.23 30.88
CA GLY A 290 -9.41 28.56 32.27
C GLY A 290 -8.67 29.80 32.70
#